data_AF-A0A536S9A0-F1
#
_entry.id   AF-A0A536S9A0-F1
#
_cell.length_a   1.000
_cell.length_b   1.000
_cell.length_c   1.000
_cell.angle_alpha   90.00
_cell.angle_beta   90.00
_cell.angle_gamma   90.00
#
_symmetry.space_group_name_H-M   'P 1'
#
loop_
_entity.id
_entity.type
_entity.pdbx_description
1 polymer ?
#
loop_
_entity_poly.entity_id
_entity_poly.type
_entity_poly.pdbx_seq_one_letter_code
_entity_poly.pdbx_strand_id
1 'polypeptide(L)'
;MNELRARYPRALAVLARAPNPRIVARSSLLWSVVAAAGAATLASAGVTMFFAVVLRGFGAYPSSFADGLAVAIGLATGLGAAFVSGGVDALAVYAGIVALVRIIATAATLRFCAPIVTPSPDACSFFGYALGLWPYVLGAGLGYICVRWFRPRDGDANPVLEVLGALALTELVFINLDSFLFPAASSLESGLVGLVILVAAGILCGVVLLRRVPESRQWMVLGIIGLAVTGPWLLTELPAFFGQVGIYGRIVVGPLSLMIFLRPFVEILAAVVVLYVAVARKVSAPAASV
;
A
#
# COMPACT_ATOMS: atom_id res chain seq x y z
N MET A 1 21.35 4.71 24.50
CA MET A 1 20.15 3.95 24.95
C MET A 1 19.89 4.07 26.47
N ASN A 2 20.91 4.27 27.32
CA ASN A 2 20.74 4.39 28.78
C ASN A 2 20.16 5.74 29.25
N GLU A 3 20.50 6.86 28.61
CA GLU A 3 19.94 8.18 28.95
C GLU A 3 18.44 8.32 28.67
N LEU A 4 17.96 7.80 27.53
CA LEU A 4 16.54 7.79 27.18
C LEU A 4 15.69 6.96 28.16
N ARG A 5 16.27 5.87 28.69
CA ARG A 5 15.65 5.05 29.75
C ARG A 5 15.49 5.79 31.06
N ALA A 6 16.48 6.59 31.44
CA ALA A 6 16.44 7.40 32.65
C ALA A 6 15.44 8.56 32.55
N ARG A 7 15.30 9.16 31.36
CA ARG A 7 14.44 10.34 31.14
C ARG A 7 12.95 10.02 31.00
N TYR A 8 12.58 8.86 30.43
CA TYR A 8 11.18 8.50 30.17
C TYR A 8 10.83 7.05 30.56
N PRO A 9 11.05 6.65 31.83
CA PRO A 9 10.83 5.27 32.28
C PRO A 9 9.36 4.84 32.16
N ARG A 10 8.41 5.76 32.36
CA ARG A 10 6.97 5.46 32.25
C ARG A 10 6.51 5.24 30.81
N ALA A 11 6.99 6.04 29.85
CA ALA A 11 6.65 5.86 28.44
C ALA A 11 7.23 4.54 27.89
N LEU A 12 8.48 4.22 28.28
CA LEU A 12 9.10 2.94 27.93
C LEU A 12 8.45 1.74 28.63
N ALA A 13 7.97 1.90 29.87
CA ALA A 13 7.22 0.86 30.55
C ALA A 13 5.84 0.61 29.92
N VAL A 14 5.18 1.65 29.40
CA VAL A 14 3.92 1.51 28.64
C VAL A 14 4.17 0.81 27.30
N LEU A 15 5.22 1.20 26.56
CA LEU A 15 5.66 0.51 25.34
C LEU A 15 6.03 -0.95 25.60
N ALA A 16 6.68 -1.25 26.73
CA ALA A 16 7.05 -2.62 27.11
C ALA A 16 5.85 -3.47 27.56
N ARG A 17 4.75 -2.84 27.99
CA ARG A 17 3.48 -3.51 28.37
C ARG A 17 2.50 -3.64 27.22
N ALA A 18 2.76 -2.97 26.08
CA ALA A 18 1.93 -3.15 24.91
C ALA A 18 2.03 -4.61 24.44
N PRO A 19 0.89 -5.32 24.28
CA PRO A 19 0.91 -6.71 23.87
C PRO A 19 1.62 -6.84 22.52
N ASN A 20 2.70 -7.63 22.47
CA ASN A 20 3.47 -7.82 21.25
C ASN A 20 2.57 -8.38 20.16
N PRO A 21 2.40 -7.67 19.03
CA PRO A 21 1.45 -8.09 18.02
C PRO A 21 2.00 -9.35 17.33
N ARG A 22 1.20 -10.43 17.34
CA ARG A 22 1.47 -11.67 16.61
C ARG A 22 0.98 -11.50 15.17
N ILE A 23 1.82 -10.90 14.33
CA ILE A 23 1.37 -10.35 13.04
C ILE A 23 1.54 -11.35 11.90
N VAL A 24 2.64 -12.11 11.88
CA VAL A 24 3.00 -12.90 10.69
C VAL A 24 3.38 -14.32 11.07
N ALA A 25 2.67 -15.30 10.50
CA ALA A 25 3.08 -16.69 10.45
C ALA A 25 4.32 -16.85 9.55
N ARG A 26 5.21 -17.79 9.88
CA ARG A 26 6.35 -18.10 9.02
C ARG A 26 5.87 -18.74 7.73
N SER A 27 6.48 -18.40 6.61
CA SER A 27 6.10 -18.90 5.29
C SER A 27 7.31 -18.97 4.37
N SER A 28 7.13 -19.51 3.16
CA SER A 28 8.20 -19.51 2.15
C SER A 28 8.61 -18.07 1.80
N LEU A 29 9.82 -17.93 1.24
CA LEU A 29 10.40 -16.63 0.89
C LEU A 29 9.42 -15.72 0.13
N LEU A 30 8.81 -16.26 -0.93
CA LEU A 30 7.84 -15.54 -1.76
C LEU A 30 6.67 -15.01 -0.93
N TRP A 31 6.02 -15.87 -0.16
CA TRP A 31 4.83 -15.50 0.60
C TRP A 31 5.14 -14.61 1.80
N SER A 32 6.34 -14.70 2.35
CA SER A 32 6.85 -13.77 3.35
C SER A 32 6.98 -12.35 2.77
N VAL A 33 7.52 -12.20 1.56
CA VAL A 33 7.64 -10.91 0.87
C VAL A 33 6.27 -10.35 0.51
N VAL A 34 5.36 -11.19 0.01
CA VAL A 34 3.98 -10.78 -0.29
C VAL A 34 3.26 -10.33 0.99
N ALA A 35 3.30 -11.13 2.06
CA ALA A 35 2.69 -10.76 3.33
C ALA A 35 3.29 -9.48 3.93
N ALA A 36 4.59 -9.25 3.76
CA ALA A 36 5.25 -8.01 4.18
C ALA A 36 4.70 -6.79 3.42
N ALA A 37 4.50 -6.90 2.12
CA ALA A 37 3.85 -5.85 1.33
C ALA A 37 2.41 -5.60 1.81
N GLY A 38 1.64 -6.65 2.09
CA GLY A 38 0.29 -6.51 2.64
C GLY A 38 0.29 -5.84 4.03
N ALA A 39 1.25 -6.18 4.90
CA ALA A 39 1.39 -5.57 6.21
C ALA A 39 1.75 -4.08 6.11
N ALA A 40 2.64 -3.72 5.18
CA ALA A 40 2.97 -2.32 4.88
C ALA A 40 1.76 -1.53 4.40
N THR A 41 1.00 -2.08 3.44
CA THR A 41 -0.22 -1.46 2.92
C THR A 41 -1.27 -1.26 3.99
N LEU A 42 -1.51 -2.29 4.82
CA LEU A 42 -2.50 -2.22 5.89
C LEU A 42 -2.13 -1.18 6.96
N ALA A 43 -0.86 -1.15 7.37
CA ALA A 43 -0.39 -0.19 8.36
C ALA A 43 -0.43 1.25 7.82
N SER A 44 0.02 1.45 6.57
CA SER A 44 -0.07 2.73 5.89
C SER A 44 -1.52 3.21 5.79
N ALA A 45 -2.43 2.36 5.31
CA ALA A 45 -3.86 2.66 5.21
C ALA A 45 -4.45 3.06 6.57
N GLY A 46 -4.13 2.33 7.64
CA GLY A 46 -4.59 2.66 8.99
C GLY A 46 -4.12 4.04 9.46
N VAL A 47 -2.86 4.40 9.19
CA VAL A 47 -2.29 5.71 9.53
C VAL A 47 -2.95 6.81 8.70
N THR A 48 -3.11 6.61 7.39
CA THR A 48 -3.79 7.56 6.51
C THR A 48 -5.22 7.81 6.96
N MET A 49 -6.00 6.76 7.23
CA MET A 49 -7.37 6.89 7.72
C MET A 49 -7.41 7.63 9.07
N PHE A 50 -6.52 7.28 10.01
CA PHE A 50 -6.44 7.95 11.31
C PHE A 50 -6.21 9.46 11.15
N PHE A 51 -5.18 9.87 10.39
CA PHE A 51 -4.91 11.29 10.19
C PHE A 51 -6.01 11.98 9.39
N ALA A 52 -6.58 11.33 8.38
CA ALA A 52 -7.66 11.91 7.61
C ALA A 52 -8.91 12.18 8.48
N VAL A 53 -9.24 11.29 9.41
CA VAL A 53 -10.34 11.49 10.37
C VAL A 53 -9.99 12.57 11.40
N VAL A 54 -8.81 12.47 12.02
CA VAL A 54 -8.39 13.41 13.07
C VAL A 54 -8.28 14.82 12.54
N LEU A 55 -7.52 15.04 11.45
CA LEU A 55 -7.31 16.36 10.88
C LEU A 55 -8.62 16.99 10.41
N ARG A 56 -9.52 16.21 9.80
CA ARG A 56 -10.86 16.70 9.43
C ARG A 56 -11.71 17.06 10.63
N GLY A 57 -11.61 16.30 11.72
CA GLY A 57 -12.27 16.64 12.99
C GLY A 57 -11.84 18.02 13.52
N PHE A 58 -10.65 18.49 13.14
CA PHE A 58 -10.12 19.81 13.46
C PHE A 58 -10.20 20.82 12.29
N GLY A 59 -10.94 20.52 11.22
CA GLY A 59 -11.08 21.41 10.06
C GLY A 59 -9.82 21.56 9.20
N ALA A 60 -8.84 20.67 9.38
CA ALA A 60 -7.61 20.62 8.58
C ALA A 60 -7.66 19.51 7.52
N TYR A 61 -6.94 19.71 6.42
CA TYR A 61 -6.76 18.69 5.38
C TYR A 61 -5.50 17.85 5.64
N PRO A 62 -5.46 16.59 5.16
CA PRO A 62 -4.25 15.77 5.22
C PRO A 62 -3.05 16.54 4.69
N SER A 63 -1.99 16.61 5.48
CA SER A 63 -0.75 17.30 5.13
C SER A 63 0.27 16.33 4.57
N SER A 64 1.23 16.82 3.79
CA SER A 64 2.37 16.04 3.28
C SER A 64 3.16 15.33 4.40
N PHE A 65 3.10 15.86 5.62
CA PHE A 65 3.65 15.22 6.80
C PHE A 65 2.91 13.94 7.20
N ALA A 66 1.57 13.96 7.18
CA ALA A 66 0.74 12.79 7.50
C ALA A 66 0.97 11.66 6.48
N ASP A 67 1.06 12.01 5.19
CA ASP A 67 1.36 11.05 4.12
C ASP A 67 2.76 10.46 4.28
N GLY A 68 3.76 11.30 4.60
CA GLY A 68 5.11 10.84 4.90
C GLY A 68 5.15 9.91 6.11
N LEU A 69 4.35 10.16 7.15
CA LEU A 69 4.29 9.27 8.31
C LEU A 69 3.63 7.92 7.98
N ALA A 70 2.60 7.91 7.13
CA ALA A 70 1.98 6.68 6.63
C ALA A 70 2.99 5.83 5.83
N VAL A 71 3.78 6.45 4.95
CA VAL A 71 4.88 5.78 4.22
C VAL A 71 5.90 5.20 5.18
N ALA A 72 6.34 5.98 6.18
CA ALA A 72 7.35 5.54 7.12
C ALA A 72 6.89 4.34 7.97
N ILE A 73 5.66 4.39 8.49
CA ILE A 73 5.08 3.31 9.30
C ILE A 73 4.81 2.08 8.43
N GLY A 74 4.31 2.27 7.20
CA GLY A 74 4.13 1.19 6.23
C GLY A 74 5.45 0.48 5.96
N LEU A 75 6.51 1.22 5.61
CA LEU A 75 7.84 0.67 5.36
C LEU A 75 8.41 -0.06 6.58
N ALA A 76 8.32 0.54 7.76
CA ALA A 76 8.78 -0.08 9.00
C ALA A 76 8.07 -1.41 9.28
N THR A 77 6.75 -1.43 9.07
CA THR A 77 5.92 -2.61 9.26
C THR A 77 6.25 -3.69 8.24
N GLY A 78 6.44 -3.33 6.97
CA GLY A 78 6.84 -4.27 5.92
C GLY A 78 8.20 -4.91 6.18
N LEU A 79 9.22 -4.10 6.51
CA LEU A 79 10.56 -4.61 6.85
C LEU A 79 10.52 -5.53 8.08
N GLY A 80 9.80 -5.12 9.12
CA GLY A 80 9.59 -5.93 10.32
C GLY A 80 8.88 -7.25 10.02
N ALA A 81 7.81 -7.21 9.21
CA ALA A 81 7.04 -8.38 8.81
C ALA A 81 7.89 -9.36 7.99
N ALA A 82 8.63 -8.87 6.99
CA ALA A 82 9.50 -9.68 6.13
C ALA A 82 10.54 -10.45 6.95
N PHE A 83 11.21 -9.75 7.87
CA PHE A 83 12.21 -10.37 8.74
C PHE A 83 11.59 -11.42 9.68
N VAL A 84 10.46 -11.12 10.30
CA VAL A 84 9.82 -12.02 11.27
C VAL A 84 9.27 -13.28 10.60
N SER A 85 8.76 -13.17 9.37
CA SER A 85 8.12 -14.28 8.66
C SER A 85 9.09 -15.14 7.85
N GLY A 86 10.11 -14.53 7.23
CA GLY A 86 11.01 -15.19 6.29
C GLY A 86 12.50 -14.92 6.53
N GLY A 87 12.86 -14.25 7.63
CA GLY A 87 14.25 -14.01 8.01
C GLY A 87 14.96 -12.98 7.15
N VAL A 88 16.29 -13.06 7.12
CA VAL A 88 17.17 -12.10 6.44
C VAL A 88 16.93 -12.09 4.93
N ASP A 89 16.67 -13.25 4.32
CA ASP A 89 16.45 -13.35 2.87
C ASP A 89 15.19 -12.61 2.45
N ALA A 90 14.07 -12.81 3.17
CA ALA A 90 12.83 -12.10 2.89
C ALA A 90 12.96 -10.59 3.12
N LEU A 91 13.69 -10.19 4.17
CA LEU A 91 14.01 -8.79 4.42
C LEU A 91 14.81 -8.19 3.26
N ALA A 92 15.85 -8.88 2.79
CA ALA A 92 16.69 -8.41 1.69
C ALA A 92 15.92 -8.28 0.38
N VAL A 93 15.08 -9.26 0.05
CA VAL A 93 14.23 -9.22 -1.15
C VAL A 93 13.23 -8.07 -1.06
N TYR A 94 12.52 -7.94 0.06
CA TYR A 94 11.54 -6.86 0.24
C TYR A 94 12.20 -5.47 0.21
N ALA A 95 13.32 -5.29 0.91
CA ALA A 95 14.10 -4.06 0.87
C ALA A 95 14.62 -3.76 -0.54
N GLY A 96 15.06 -4.79 -1.28
CA GLY A 96 15.47 -4.67 -2.68
C GLY A 96 14.35 -4.21 -3.60
N ILE A 97 13.13 -4.74 -3.43
CA ILE A 97 11.93 -4.28 -4.17
C ILE A 97 11.66 -2.80 -3.88
N VAL A 98 11.67 -2.40 -2.59
CA VAL A 98 11.44 -1.00 -2.20
C VAL A 98 12.51 -0.08 -2.80
N ALA A 99 13.79 -0.49 -2.74
CA ALA A 99 14.89 0.27 -3.31
C ALA A 99 14.75 0.41 -4.83
N LEU A 100 14.45 -0.67 -5.54
CA LEU A 100 14.24 -0.67 -6.98
C LEU A 100 13.09 0.26 -7.39
N VAL A 101 11.94 0.13 -6.71
CA VAL A 101 10.79 1.00 -6.90
C VAL A 101 11.17 2.47 -6.71
N ARG A 102 11.95 2.77 -5.66
CA ARG A 102 12.38 4.14 -5.41
C ARG A 102 13.35 4.65 -6.47
N ILE A 103 14.26 3.82 -6.98
CA ILE A 103 15.16 4.17 -8.08
C ILE A 103 14.35 4.53 -9.33
N ILE A 104 13.33 3.72 -9.68
CA ILE A 104 12.44 3.98 -10.82
C ILE A 104 11.68 5.30 -10.61
N ALA A 105 11.11 5.52 -9.43
CA ALA A 105 10.42 6.78 -9.10
C ALA A 105 11.35 8.00 -9.17
N THR A 106 12.61 7.84 -8.74
CA THR A 106 13.64 8.89 -8.84
C THR A 106 13.90 9.21 -10.30
N ALA A 107 14.08 8.19 -11.14
CA ALA A 107 14.32 8.37 -12.57
C ALA A 107 13.14 9.04 -13.28
N ALA A 108 11.91 8.65 -12.95
CA ALA A 108 10.69 9.30 -13.43
C ALA A 108 10.65 10.79 -13.04
N THR A 109 10.95 11.10 -11.77
CA THR A 109 11.01 12.48 -11.25
C THR A 109 12.06 13.30 -12.00
N LEU A 110 13.27 12.77 -12.19
CA LEU A 110 14.33 13.45 -12.93
C LEU A 110 13.93 13.73 -14.38
N ARG A 111 13.26 12.77 -15.04
CA ARG A 111 12.76 12.92 -16.41
C ARG A 111 11.64 13.97 -16.50
N PHE A 112 10.77 14.04 -15.52
CA PHE A 112 9.72 15.07 -15.42
C PHE A 112 10.30 16.47 -15.17
N CYS A 113 11.32 16.56 -14.31
CA CYS A 113 11.93 17.84 -13.94
C CYS A 113 12.91 18.39 -14.98
N ALA A 114 13.53 17.53 -15.80
CA ALA A 114 14.49 17.92 -16.83
C ALA A 114 14.02 19.04 -17.79
N PRO A 115 12.77 19.05 -18.29
CA PRO A 115 12.29 20.10 -19.20
C PRO A 115 11.78 21.38 -18.51
N ILE A 116 11.67 21.44 -17.17
CA ILE A 116 11.02 22.56 -16.48
C ILE A 116 12.02 23.71 -16.25
N VAL A 117 11.90 24.76 -17.06
CA VAL A 117 12.73 25.99 -16.96
C VAL A 117 11.94 27.08 -16.21
N THR A 118 11.98 27.03 -14.88
CA THR A 118 11.56 28.04 -13.88
C THR A 118 10.16 28.72 -14.00
N PRO A 119 9.39 28.82 -12.89
CA PRO A 119 9.69 28.31 -11.55
C PRO A 119 9.53 26.78 -11.51
N SER A 120 10.57 26.07 -11.08
CA SER A 120 10.53 24.62 -10.91
C SER A 120 9.90 24.29 -9.55
N PRO A 121 9.06 23.24 -9.45
CA PRO A 121 8.58 22.76 -8.16
C PRO A 121 9.74 22.41 -7.21
N ASP A 122 9.58 22.59 -5.90
CA ASP A 122 10.62 22.25 -4.91
C ASP A 122 11.10 20.79 -5.04
N ALA A 123 10.21 19.88 -5.44
CA ALA A 123 10.49 18.47 -5.71
C ALA A 123 11.51 18.25 -6.85
N CYS A 124 11.71 19.24 -7.73
CA CYS A 124 12.70 19.23 -8.80
C CYS A 124 14.07 19.79 -8.37
N SER A 125 14.19 20.32 -7.16
CA SER A 125 15.48 20.69 -6.58
C SER A 125 16.11 19.51 -5.85
N PHE A 126 17.45 19.43 -5.83
CA PHE A 126 18.17 18.39 -5.09
C PHE A 126 17.80 18.37 -3.61
N PHE A 127 17.75 19.54 -2.97
CA PHE A 127 17.43 19.65 -1.55
C PHE A 127 15.97 19.31 -1.24
N GLY A 128 15.01 19.76 -2.05
CA GLY A 128 13.61 19.40 -1.89
C GLY A 128 13.39 17.89 -2.08
N TYR A 129 14.07 17.28 -3.06
CA TYR A 129 14.05 15.84 -3.26
C TYR A 129 14.65 15.08 -2.07
N ALA A 130 15.83 15.48 -1.60
CA ALA A 130 16.50 14.84 -0.47
C ALA A 130 15.69 14.97 0.84
N LEU A 131 15.12 16.14 1.10
CA LEU A 131 14.21 16.35 2.22
C LEU A 131 12.97 15.46 2.09
N GLY A 132 12.44 15.28 0.87
CA GLY A 132 11.33 14.37 0.58
C GLY A 132 11.60 12.88 0.85
N LEU A 133 12.87 12.47 1.06
CA LEU A 133 13.23 11.08 1.40
C LEU A 133 13.12 10.76 2.89
N TRP A 134 12.83 11.74 3.74
CA TRP A 134 12.71 11.55 5.20
C TRP A 134 11.81 10.36 5.61
N PRO A 135 10.67 10.06 4.92
CA PRO A 135 9.82 8.93 5.31
C PRO A 135 10.53 7.59 5.20
N TYR A 136 11.38 7.42 4.19
CA TYR A 136 12.09 6.17 3.93
C TYR A 136 13.22 5.96 4.93
N VAL A 137 13.94 7.03 5.26
CA VAL A 137 14.99 6.99 6.29
C VAL A 137 14.38 6.69 7.66
N LEU A 138 13.29 7.37 8.00
CA LEU A 138 12.58 7.15 9.26
C LEU A 138 11.97 5.75 9.32
N GLY A 139 11.32 5.30 8.25
CA GLY A 139 10.73 3.97 8.15
C GLY A 139 11.75 2.84 8.23
N ALA A 140 12.92 2.99 7.60
CA ALA A 140 14.02 2.03 7.73
C ALA A 140 14.53 1.96 9.17
N GLY A 141 14.70 3.11 9.83
CA GLY A 141 15.10 3.18 11.24
C GLY A 141 14.07 2.56 12.19
N LEU A 142 12.78 2.86 11.99
CA LEU A 142 11.67 2.28 12.77
C LEU A 142 11.50 0.78 12.49
N GLY A 143 11.86 0.30 11.30
CA GLY A 143 11.82 -1.13 10.94
C GLY A 143 12.60 -2.00 11.93
N TYR A 144 13.74 -1.50 12.42
CA TYR A 144 14.50 -2.18 13.47
C TYR A 144 13.72 -2.35 14.78
N ILE A 145 12.92 -1.35 15.13
CA ILE A 145 12.05 -1.38 16.32
C ILE A 145 10.93 -2.38 16.09
N CYS A 146 10.30 -2.37 14.92
CA CYS A 146 9.26 -3.34 14.53
C CYS A 146 9.77 -4.78 14.58
N VAL A 147 10.99 -5.06 14.10
CA VAL A 147 11.62 -6.39 14.19
C VAL A 147 11.68 -6.90 15.64
N ARG A 148 12.00 -6.02 16.59
CA ARG A 148 12.08 -6.37 18.02
C ARG A 148 10.73 -6.50 18.68
N TRP A 149 9.71 -5.83 18.16
CA TRP A 149 8.39 -5.74 18.75
C TRP A 149 7.42 -6.81 18.21
N PHE A 150 7.55 -7.17 16.94
CA PHE A 150 6.71 -8.16 16.28
C PHE A 150 7.09 -9.56 16.74
N ARG A 151 6.07 -10.40 16.93
CA ARG A 151 6.27 -11.83 17.21
C ARG A 151 5.68 -12.69 16.10
N PRO A 152 6.33 -13.82 15.78
CA PRO A 152 5.74 -14.78 14.86
C PRO A 152 4.45 -15.33 15.47
N ARG A 153 3.45 -15.54 14.61
CA ARG A 153 2.19 -16.19 14.96
C ARG A 153 2.29 -17.69 14.64
N ASP A 154 1.72 -18.53 15.50
CA ASP A 154 1.57 -19.95 15.21
C ASP A 154 0.56 -20.16 14.07
N GLY A 155 0.96 -20.92 13.04
CA GLY A 155 0.17 -21.20 11.84
C GLY A 155 1.02 -21.18 10.57
N ASP A 156 0.42 -21.58 9.44
CA ASP A 156 1.14 -21.82 8.18
C ASP A 156 1.00 -20.71 7.13
N ALA A 157 0.11 -19.73 7.36
CA ALA A 157 -0.18 -18.69 6.36
C ALA A 157 -0.74 -17.40 6.94
N ASN A 158 -0.58 -16.30 6.19
CA ASN A 158 -1.16 -14.99 6.49
C ASN A 158 -2.17 -14.58 5.41
N PRO A 159 -3.31 -15.27 5.29
CA PRO A 159 -4.21 -15.16 4.14
C PRO A 159 -4.61 -13.72 3.79
N VAL A 160 -4.94 -12.90 4.78
CA VAL A 160 -5.31 -11.48 4.54
C VAL A 160 -4.12 -10.67 4.01
N LEU A 161 -2.95 -10.83 4.63
CA LEU A 161 -1.74 -10.08 4.24
C LEU A 161 -1.18 -10.57 2.90
N GLU A 162 -1.28 -11.85 2.61
CA GLU A 162 -0.85 -12.44 1.34
C GLU A 162 -1.74 -11.93 0.18
N VAL A 163 -3.06 -11.88 0.38
CA VAL A 163 -3.96 -11.36 -0.66
C VAL A 163 -3.78 -9.85 -0.84
N LEU A 164 -3.74 -9.09 0.25
CA LEU A 164 -3.52 -7.64 0.20
C LEU A 164 -2.15 -7.29 -0.39
N GLY A 165 -1.13 -8.09 -0.07
CA GLY A 165 0.22 -7.93 -0.60
C GLY A 165 0.33 -8.23 -2.08
N ALA A 166 -0.43 -9.20 -2.60
CA ALA A 166 -0.47 -9.49 -4.03
C ALA A 166 -1.08 -8.33 -4.82
N LEU A 167 -2.14 -7.72 -4.30
CA LEU A 167 -2.72 -6.49 -4.84
C LEU A 167 -1.68 -5.36 -4.82
N ALA A 168 -1.11 -5.10 -3.65
CA ALA A 168 -0.19 -3.98 -3.44
C ALA A 168 1.10 -4.08 -4.25
N LEU A 169 1.73 -5.26 -4.34
CA LEU A 169 2.96 -5.44 -5.14
C LEU A 169 2.69 -5.24 -6.63
N THR A 170 1.54 -5.69 -7.11
CA THR A 170 1.14 -5.50 -8.50
C THR A 170 1.03 -4.00 -8.79
N GLU A 171 0.21 -3.29 -8.01
CA GLU A 171 0.08 -1.84 -8.15
C GLU A 171 1.42 -1.10 -8.02
N LEU A 172 2.24 -1.47 -7.05
CA LEU A 172 3.52 -0.82 -6.80
C LEU A 172 4.48 -0.95 -7.99
N VAL A 173 4.66 -2.15 -8.54
CA VAL A 173 5.55 -2.37 -9.68
C VAL A 173 5.06 -1.59 -10.90
N PHE A 174 3.76 -1.67 -11.15
CA PHE A 174 3.19 -1.15 -12.38
C PHE A 174 2.99 0.38 -12.37
N ILE A 175 2.60 1.00 -11.26
CA ILE A 175 2.50 2.47 -11.13
C ILE A 175 3.86 3.13 -11.37
N ASN A 176 4.94 2.51 -10.87
CA ASN A 176 6.29 3.05 -11.04
C ASN A 176 6.81 2.85 -12.46
N LEU A 177 6.46 1.74 -13.12
CA LEU A 177 6.74 1.54 -14.55
C LEU A 177 5.96 2.54 -15.42
N ASP A 178 4.67 2.75 -15.16
CA ASP A 178 3.84 3.74 -15.87
C ASP A 178 4.43 5.15 -15.72
N SER A 179 4.76 5.56 -14.49
CA SER A 179 5.39 6.86 -14.20
C SER A 179 6.72 7.06 -14.92
N PHE A 180 7.48 5.98 -15.15
CA PHE A 180 8.74 6.03 -15.89
C PHE A 180 8.55 6.12 -17.41
N LEU A 181 7.57 5.36 -17.94
CA LEU A 181 7.27 5.31 -19.38
C LEU A 181 6.51 6.56 -19.85
N PHE A 182 5.62 7.10 -19.01
CA PHE A 182 4.73 8.22 -19.32
C PHE A 182 4.92 9.36 -18.29
N PRO A 183 6.03 10.12 -18.37
CA PRO A 183 6.32 11.19 -17.41
C PRO A 183 5.32 12.36 -17.50
N ALA A 184 4.56 12.49 -18.59
CA ALA A 184 3.46 13.43 -18.70
C ALA A 184 2.14 12.75 -18.31
N ALA A 185 1.75 12.95 -17.05
CA ALA A 185 0.61 12.34 -16.35
C ALA A 185 -0.80 12.60 -16.96
N SER A 186 -0.89 13.19 -18.14
CA SER A 186 -2.16 13.63 -18.77
C SER A 186 -2.52 12.90 -20.07
N SER A 187 -1.74 11.91 -20.51
CA SER A 187 -2.07 11.16 -21.72
C SER A 187 -3.17 10.11 -21.47
N LEU A 188 -4.04 9.92 -22.46
CA LEU A 188 -5.03 8.83 -22.49
C LEU A 188 -4.35 7.45 -22.32
N GLU A 189 -3.13 7.32 -22.84
CA GLU A 189 -2.32 6.10 -22.79
C GLU A 189 -1.96 5.69 -21.37
N SER A 190 -1.48 6.64 -20.54
CA SER A 190 -1.21 6.39 -19.11
C SER A 190 -2.50 6.00 -18.36
N GLY A 191 -3.63 6.62 -18.71
CA GLY A 191 -4.93 6.22 -18.16
C GLY A 191 -5.32 4.78 -18.49
N LEU A 192 -5.16 4.37 -19.76
CA LEU A 192 -5.47 3.00 -20.20
C LEU A 192 -4.53 1.96 -19.60
N VAL A 193 -3.23 2.26 -19.54
CA VAL A 193 -2.24 1.41 -18.87
C VAL A 193 -2.59 1.27 -17.40
N GLY A 194 -2.91 2.38 -16.73
CA GLY A 194 -3.43 2.39 -15.37
C GLY A 194 -4.61 1.43 -15.20
N LEU A 195 -5.62 1.48 -16.08
CA LEU A 195 -6.81 0.63 -15.96
C LEU A 195 -6.47 -0.86 -16.10
N VAL A 196 -5.59 -1.23 -17.04
CA VAL A 196 -5.12 -2.61 -17.20
C VAL A 196 -4.41 -3.10 -15.93
N ILE A 197 -3.62 -2.23 -15.29
CA ILE A 197 -2.91 -2.54 -14.06
C ILE A 197 -3.88 -2.84 -12.92
N LEU A 198 -4.92 -2.00 -12.76
CA LEU A 198 -5.93 -2.19 -11.72
C LEU A 198 -6.68 -3.50 -11.89
N VAL A 199 -7.02 -3.84 -13.15
CA VAL A 199 -7.66 -5.13 -13.47
C VAL A 199 -6.71 -6.29 -13.14
N ALA A 200 -5.44 -6.21 -13.52
CA ALA A 200 -4.46 -7.25 -13.22
C ALA A 200 -4.25 -7.44 -11.71
N ALA A 201 -4.16 -6.35 -10.94
CA ALA A 201 -4.04 -6.37 -9.48
C ALA A 201 -5.27 -7.01 -8.82
N GLY A 202 -6.48 -6.63 -9.25
CA GLY A 202 -7.73 -7.23 -8.79
C GLY A 202 -7.86 -8.71 -9.14
N ILE A 203 -7.43 -9.13 -10.34
CA ILE A 203 -7.41 -10.54 -10.73
C ILE A 203 -6.43 -11.33 -9.85
N LEU A 204 -5.21 -10.83 -9.65
CA LEU A 204 -4.21 -11.49 -8.80
C LEU A 204 -4.70 -11.60 -7.35
N CYS A 205 -5.30 -10.54 -6.81
CA CYS A 205 -6.00 -10.55 -5.53
C CYS A 205 -7.04 -11.68 -5.46
N GLY A 206 -7.95 -11.76 -6.45
CA GLY A 206 -8.97 -12.81 -6.53
C GLY A 206 -8.39 -14.22 -6.62
N VAL A 207 -7.31 -14.42 -7.40
CA VAL A 207 -6.64 -15.73 -7.54
C VAL A 207 -5.97 -16.16 -6.24
N VAL A 208 -5.26 -15.24 -5.56
CA VAL A 208 -4.62 -15.54 -4.27
C VAL A 208 -5.68 -15.82 -3.21
N LEU A 209 -6.78 -15.08 -3.23
CA LEU A 209 -7.92 -15.29 -2.34
C LEU A 209 -8.51 -16.70 -2.50
N LEU A 210 -8.73 -17.15 -3.74
CA LEU A 210 -9.21 -18.51 -4.03
C LEU A 210 -8.22 -19.60 -3.58
N ARG A 211 -6.91 -19.36 -3.70
CA ARG A 211 -5.88 -20.36 -3.42
C ARG A 211 -5.48 -20.46 -1.96
N ARG A 212 -5.61 -19.38 -1.19
CA ARG A 212 -5.02 -19.26 0.14
C ARG A 212 -6.05 -19.08 1.24
N VAL A 213 -7.31 -18.77 0.89
CA VAL A 213 -8.37 -18.49 1.87
C VAL A 213 -9.48 -19.55 1.75
N PRO A 214 -9.87 -20.17 2.88
CA PRO A 214 -11.03 -21.06 2.92
C PRO A 214 -12.29 -20.38 2.39
N GLU A 215 -13.13 -21.10 1.65
CA GLU A 215 -14.32 -20.57 0.98
C GLU A 215 -15.26 -19.82 1.91
N SER A 216 -15.45 -20.33 3.13
CA SER A 216 -16.27 -19.71 4.16
C SER A 216 -15.81 -18.32 4.60
N ARG A 217 -14.56 -17.94 4.30
CA ARG A 217 -13.93 -16.67 4.72
C ARG A 217 -13.56 -15.75 3.55
N GLN A 218 -13.72 -16.18 2.30
CA GLN A 218 -13.27 -15.41 1.13
C GLN A 218 -13.92 -14.03 1.06
N TRP A 219 -15.24 -13.94 1.26
CA TRP A 219 -15.97 -12.66 1.25
C TRP A 219 -15.59 -11.74 2.41
N MET A 220 -15.37 -12.30 3.60
CA MET A 220 -14.91 -11.54 4.76
C MET A 220 -13.52 -10.95 4.51
N VAL A 221 -12.59 -11.75 3.98
CA VAL A 221 -11.23 -11.28 3.64
C VAL A 221 -11.28 -10.23 2.52
N LEU A 222 -12.11 -10.44 1.49
CA LEU A 222 -12.33 -9.43 0.46
C LEU A 222 -12.89 -8.13 1.03
N GLY A 223 -13.81 -8.19 2.00
CA GLY A 223 -14.33 -7.00 2.68
C GLY A 223 -13.24 -6.24 3.46
N ILE A 224 -12.31 -6.94 4.11
CA ILE A 224 -11.16 -6.32 4.80
C ILE A 224 -10.24 -5.64 3.79
N ILE A 225 -9.93 -6.31 2.67
CA ILE A 225 -9.11 -5.74 1.60
C ILE A 225 -9.81 -4.53 0.98
N GLY A 226 -11.11 -4.66 0.71
CA GLY A 226 -11.95 -3.59 0.21
C GLY A 226 -11.85 -2.37 1.12
N LEU A 227 -12.03 -2.54 2.44
CA LEU A 227 -11.88 -1.45 3.40
C LEU A 227 -10.47 -0.84 3.40
N ALA A 228 -9.42 -1.66 3.32
CA ALA A 228 -8.04 -1.17 3.29
C ALA A 228 -7.71 -0.32 2.06
N VAL A 229 -8.39 -0.59 0.93
CA VAL A 229 -8.23 0.14 -0.34
C VAL A 229 -9.19 1.32 -0.43
N THR A 230 -10.49 1.11 -0.17
CA THR A 230 -11.53 2.15 -0.30
C THR A 230 -11.49 3.14 0.85
N GLY A 231 -11.05 2.75 2.04
CA GLY A 231 -11.03 3.62 3.22
C GLY A 231 -10.13 4.83 3.05
N PRO A 232 -8.83 4.67 2.69
CA PRO A 232 -7.96 5.81 2.40
C PRO A 232 -8.52 6.62 1.23
N TRP A 233 -8.93 5.97 0.14
CA TRP A 233 -9.52 6.65 -1.02
C TRP A 233 -10.73 7.53 -0.66
N LEU A 234 -11.68 7.01 0.10
CA LEU A 234 -12.88 7.74 0.53
C LEU A 234 -12.51 8.91 1.44
N LEU A 235 -11.44 8.77 2.20
CA LEU A 235 -10.99 9.77 3.16
C LEU A 235 -9.97 10.75 2.60
N THR A 236 -9.30 10.52 1.47
CA THR A 236 -8.32 11.46 0.92
C THR A 236 -8.69 11.90 -0.49
N GLU A 237 -8.85 10.93 -1.39
CA GLU A 237 -9.02 11.16 -2.83
C GLU A 237 -10.42 11.66 -3.18
N LEU A 238 -11.48 11.09 -2.59
CA LEU A 238 -12.86 11.43 -2.94
C LEU A 238 -13.17 12.92 -2.65
N PRO A 239 -12.81 13.50 -1.48
CA PRO A 239 -13.04 14.92 -1.22
C PRO A 239 -12.15 15.83 -2.06
N ALA A 240 -10.92 15.39 -2.40
CA ALA A 240 -10.05 16.12 -3.32
C ALA A 240 -10.67 16.19 -4.72
N PHE A 241 -11.25 15.09 -5.20
CA PHE A 241 -11.97 15.02 -6.47
C PHE A 241 -13.18 15.97 -6.49
N PHE A 242 -14.02 15.96 -5.44
CA PHE A 242 -15.14 16.91 -5.35
C PHE A 242 -14.69 18.36 -5.27
N GLY A 243 -13.56 18.65 -4.62
CA GLY A 243 -12.94 19.97 -4.62
C GLY A 243 -12.54 20.44 -6.03
N GLN A 244 -12.06 19.53 -6.89
CA GLN A 244 -11.73 19.85 -8.29
C GLN A 244 -12.98 20.14 -9.14
N VAL A 245 -14.11 19.49 -8.85
CA VAL A 245 -15.37 19.67 -9.58
C VAL A 245 -16.15 20.91 -9.11
N GLY A 246 -16.04 21.26 -7.82
CA GLY A 246 -16.85 22.31 -7.19
C GLY A 246 -16.32 23.74 -7.29
N ILE A 247 -15.01 23.93 -7.55
CA ILE A 247 -14.40 25.27 -7.56
C ILE A 247 -14.28 25.73 -9.03
N TYR A 248 -15.08 26.73 -9.42
CA TYR A 248 -15.08 27.48 -10.70
C TYR A 248 -16.01 27.05 -11.85
N GLY A 249 -16.88 26.04 -11.71
CA GLY A 249 -17.84 25.70 -12.78
C GLY A 249 -17.19 25.29 -14.11
N ARG A 250 -15.89 24.98 -14.11
CA ARG A 250 -15.15 24.39 -15.22
C ARG A 250 -14.66 23.02 -14.79
N ILE A 251 -15.21 21.98 -15.42
CA ILE A 251 -14.78 20.60 -15.23
C ILE A 251 -13.42 20.46 -15.89
N VAL A 252 -12.32 20.56 -15.13
CA VAL A 252 -10.98 20.16 -15.57
C VAL A 252 -10.70 18.76 -15.01
N VAL A 253 -11.58 17.80 -15.33
CA VAL A 253 -11.36 16.40 -14.96
C VAL A 253 -10.56 15.76 -16.08
N GLY A 254 -9.25 15.64 -15.86
CA GLY A 254 -8.37 14.89 -16.76
C GLY A 254 -8.59 13.37 -16.64
N PRO A 255 -8.17 12.57 -17.63
CA PRO A 255 -8.28 11.10 -17.60
C PRO A 255 -7.66 10.47 -16.34
N LEU A 256 -6.55 11.04 -15.84
CA LEU A 256 -5.89 10.58 -14.62
C LEU A 256 -6.74 10.79 -13.36
N SER A 257 -7.41 11.94 -13.22
CA SER A 257 -8.30 12.20 -12.09
C SER A 257 -9.48 11.23 -12.06
N LEU A 258 -10.03 10.90 -13.25
CA LEU A 258 -11.06 9.87 -13.42
C LEU A 258 -10.54 8.47 -13.05
N MET A 259 -9.31 8.15 -13.44
CA MET A 259 -8.64 6.89 -13.07
C MET A 259 -8.45 6.75 -11.56
N ILE A 260 -7.93 7.79 -10.90
CA ILE A 260 -7.74 7.81 -9.43
C ILE A 260 -9.09 7.66 -8.72
N PHE A 261 -10.14 8.28 -9.27
CA PHE A 261 -11.50 8.14 -8.76
C PHE A 261 -12.05 6.70 -8.91
N LEU A 262 -11.91 6.09 -10.09
CA LEU A 262 -12.46 4.76 -10.39
C LEU A 262 -11.63 3.62 -9.77
N ARG A 263 -10.40 3.91 -9.38
CA ARG A 263 -9.40 2.94 -8.94
C ARG A 263 -9.92 1.82 -8.01
N PRO A 264 -10.42 2.14 -6.81
CA PRO A 264 -10.83 1.10 -5.87
C PRO A 264 -11.98 0.23 -6.39
N PHE A 265 -12.84 0.78 -7.25
CA PHE A 265 -13.95 0.04 -7.83
C PHE A 265 -13.46 -0.99 -8.84
N VAL A 266 -12.51 -0.63 -9.70
CA VAL A 266 -11.94 -1.54 -10.71
C VAL A 266 -11.20 -2.70 -10.05
N GLU A 267 -10.37 -2.41 -9.05
CA GLU A 267 -9.59 -3.42 -8.31
C GLU A 267 -10.53 -4.43 -7.61
N ILE A 268 -11.51 -3.94 -6.86
CA ILE A 268 -12.45 -4.80 -6.10
C ILE A 268 -13.37 -5.55 -7.05
N LEU A 269 -13.89 -4.91 -8.10
CA LEU A 269 -14.78 -5.54 -9.06
C LEU A 269 -14.07 -6.70 -9.78
N ALA A 270 -12.81 -6.51 -10.19
CA ALA A 270 -12.04 -7.58 -10.82
C ALA A 270 -11.83 -8.78 -9.87
N ALA A 271 -11.56 -8.53 -8.58
CA ALA A 271 -11.47 -9.59 -7.58
C ALA A 271 -12.81 -10.32 -7.35
N VAL A 272 -13.93 -9.57 -7.32
CA VAL A 272 -15.29 -10.12 -7.23
C VAL A 272 -15.61 -11.01 -8.44
N VAL A 273 -15.26 -10.57 -9.65
CA VAL A 273 -15.48 -11.35 -10.88
C VAL A 273 -14.76 -12.69 -10.81
N VAL A 274 -13.51 -12.73 -10.35
CA VAL A 274 -12.74 -13.98 -10.18
C VAL A 274 -13.43 -14.94 -9.22
N LEU A 275 -13.89 -14.45 -8.06
CA LEU A 275 -14.65 -15.25 -7.09
C LEU A 275 -15.96 -15.76 -7.68
N TYR A 276 -16.71 -14.88 -8.36
CA TYR A 276 -18.00 -15.21 -8.96
C TYR A 276 -17.86 -16.30 -10.03
N VAL A 277 -16.87 -16.17 -10.93
CA VAL A 277 -16.59 -17.18 -11.96
C VAL A 277 -16.20 -18.52 -11.32
N ALA A 278 -15.41 -18.50 -10.23
CA ALA A 278 -15.05 -19.73 -9.52
C ALA A 278 -16.25 -20.42 -8.87
N VAL A 279 -17.17 -19.66 -8.27
CA VAL A 279 -18.43 -20.19 -7.72
C VAL A 279 -19.33 -20.72 -8.84
N ALA A 280 -19.51 -19.97 -9.93
CA ALA A 280 -20.33 -20.38 -11.07
C ALA A 280 -19.81 -21.68 -11.72
N ARG A 281 -18.48 -21.86 -11.81
CA ARG A 281 -17.86 -23.10 -12.31
C ARG A 281 -18.14 -24.31 -11.43
N LYS A 282 -18.23 -24.14 -10.10
CA LYS A 282 -18.58 -25.24 -9.18
C LYS A 282 -20.04 -25.66 -9.31
N VAL A 283 -20.95 -24.70 -9.50
CA VAL A 283 -22.38 -24.97 -9.72
C VAL A 283 -22.60 -25.67 -11.07
N SER A 284 -21.78 -25.34 -12.07
CA SER A 284 -21.91 -25.89 -13.44
C SER A 284 -21.17 -27.22 -13.64
N ALA A 285 -20.36 -27.66 -12.67
CA ALA A 285 -19.69 -28.95 -12.75
C ALA A 285 -20.74 -30.05 -12.53
N PRO A 286 -20.99 -30.96 -13.49
CA PRO A 286 -21.92 -32.05 -13.29
C PRO A 286 -21.45 -32.85 -12.07
N ALA A 287 -22.38 -33.15 -11.16
CA ALA A 287 -22.12 -34.04 -10.04
C ALA A 287 -21.55 -35.33 -10.62
N ALA A 288 -20.27 -35.59 -10.37
CA ALA A 288 -19.65 -36.85 -10.73
C ALA A 288 -20.49 -37.94 -10.05
N SER A 289 -21.23 -38.69 -10.86
CA SER A 289 -22.00 -39.85 -10.44
C SER A 289 -21.05 -40.82 -9.73
N VAL A 290 -21.32 -41.04 -8.44
CA VAL A 290 -20.76 -42.14 -7.65
C VAL A 290 -21.21 -43.47 -8.25
#